data_AF-A0A023FT34-F1
#
_entry.id   AF-A0A023FT34-F1
#
_cell.length_a   1.000
_cell.length_b   1.000
_cell.length_c   1.000
_cell.angle_alpha   90.00
_cell.angle_beta   90.00
_cell.angle_gamma   90.00
#
_symmetry.space_group_name_H-M   'P 1'
#
loop_
_entity.id
_entity.type
_entity.pdbx_description
1 polymer ?
#
loop_
_entity_poly.entity_id
_entity_poly.type
_entity_poly.pdbx_seq_one_letter_code
_entity_poly.pdbx_strand_id
1 'polypeptide(L)'
;MLPRRTVWCLRAFHASATGPETFVRCSRLLQPSTFTKSDAKQALCKSQKLMLDYGLISASSAGTFVLLPLAVRALERLTNLIDTELQQVGGQKAHFPCLVPGSLFKKTGRWDKLGQELFTLKDRKSHDYCLGPTHEEAVSQLVASLKSLPHAALPVMLYQITPKFRDEARPKFGLLRCREFLMKDMYSFDKSLEDAANTYNVVC
;
A
#
# COMPACT_ATOMS: atom_id res chain seq x y z
N MET A 1 -36.61 -41.48 19.38
CA MET A 1 -35.69 -42.19 18.45
C MET A 1 -35.64 -41.38 17.15
N LEU A 2 -34.41 -41.08 16.70
CA LEU A 2 -33.98 -40.35 15.49
C LEU A 2 -34.20 -38.82 15.44
N PRO A 3 -33.12 -38.01 15.51
CA PRO A 3 -33.21 -36.55 15.40
C PRO A 3 -33.09 -36.05 13.96
N ARG A 4 -33.66 -34.85 13.77
CA ARG A 4 -33.72 -34.03 12.55
C ARG A 4 -32.34 -33.84 11.91
N ARG A 5 -32.21 -34.21 10.63
CA ARG A 5 -31.12 -33.71 9.75
C ARG A 5 -31.52 -32.33 9.23
N THR A 6 -31.10 -31.29 9.94
CA THR A 6 -31.08 -29.92 9.43
C THR A 6 -29.91 -29.82 8.44
N VAL A 7 -30.21 -29.86 7.14
CA VAL A 7 -29.25 -29.54 6.09
C VAL A 7 -28.99 -28.04 6.18
N TRP A 8 -27.92 -27.65 6.87
CA TRP A 8 -27.36 -26.31 6.75
C TRP A 8 -26.69 -26.21 5.39
N CYS A 9 -27.48 -25.83 4.39
CA CYS A 9 -26.95 -25.32 3.13
C CYS A 9 -26.30 -23.97 3.45
N LEU A 10 -25.01 -23.98 3.77
CA LEU A 10 -24.15 -22.80 3.78
C LEU A 10 -24.09 -22.28 2.34
N ARG A 11 -25.10 -21.46 1.97
CA ARG A 11 -24.97 -20.49 0.88
C ARG A 11 -23.82 -19.57 1.28
N ALA A 12 -22.64 -19.87 0.76
CA ALA A 12 -21.55 -18.91 0.68
C ALA A 12 -22.11 -17.65 0.02
N PHE A 13 -22.16 -16.56 0.78
CA PHE A 13 -22.40 -15.22 0.29
C PHE A 13 -21.25 -14.83 -0.64
N HIS A 14 -21.30 -15.27 -1.89
CA HIS A 14 -20.74 -14.50 -2.99
C HIS A 14 -21.77 -13.41 -3.32
N ALA A 15 -21.74 -12.33 -2.55
CA ALA A 15 -22.47 -11.13 -2.90
C ALA A 15 -21.77 -10.50 -4.11
N SER A 16 -22.48 -10.53 -5.22
CA SER A 16 -22.11 -9.98 -6.51
C SER A 16 -21.91 -8.46 -6.42
N ALA A 17 -20.91 -7.95 -7.13
CA ALA A 17 -20.85 -6.54 -7.51
C ALA A 17 -21.93 -6.28 -8.57
N THR A 18 -23.19 -6.19 -8.15
CA THR A 18 -24.35 -5.84 -8.98
C THR A 18 -24.80 -4.41 -8.67
N GLY A 19 -23.94 -3.45 -8.99
CA GLY A 19 -24.35 -2.05 -9.20
C GLY A 19 -24.51 -1.80 -10.70
N PRO A 20 -25.30 -0.81 -11.15
CA PRO A 20 -25.28 -0.41 -12.54
C PRO A 20 -23.86 0.05 -12.89
N GLU A 21 -23.21 -0.56 -13.88
CA GLU A 21 -21.94 -0.06 -14.39
C GLU A 21 -22.18 1.35 -14.96
N THR A 22 -21.82 2.37 -14.17
CA THR A 22 -21.93 3.76 -14.60
C THR A 22 -20.81 4.04 -15.58
N PHE A 23 -21.09 3.87 -16.88
CA PHE A 23 -20.16 4.24 -17.93
C PHE A 23 -19.96 5.76 -17.95
N VAL A 24 -18.72 6.21 -17.70
CA VAL A 24 -18.34 7.61 -17.85
C VAL A 24 -18.10 7.89 -19.34
N ARG A 25 -18.89 8.81 -19.92
CA ARG A 25 -18.64 9.31 -21.28
C ARG A 25 -17.29 10.03 -21.32
N CYS A 26 -16.50 9.81 -22.37
CA CYS A 26 -15.20 10.50 -22.53
C CYS A 26 -15.32 12.03 -22.48
N SER A 27 -16.43 12.60 -22.98
CA SER A 27 -16.69 14.05 -22.92
C SER A 27 -16.89 14.62 -21.52
N ARG A 28 -17.13 13.76 -20.52
CA ARG A 28 -17.29 14.13 -19.11
C ARG A 28 -16.08 13.72 -18.26
N LEU A 29 -15.08 13.08 -18.86
CA LEU A 29 -13.87 12.66 -18.18
C LEU A 29 -12.85 13.80 -18.19
N LEU A 30 -12.28 14.10 -17.02
CA LEU A 30 -11.14 15.02 -16.95
C LEU A 30 -9.89 14.34 -17.50
N GLN A 31 -9.49 14.73 -18.71
CA GLN A 31 -8.30 14.20 -19.39
C GLN A 31 -7.48 15.38 -19.95
N PRO A 32 -6.44 15.86 -19.24
CA PRO A 32 -5.70 17.05 -19.65
C PRO A 32 -5.09 17.00 -21.06
N SER A 33 -4.80 15.80 -21.58
CA SER A 33 -4.30 15.61 -22.94
C SER A 33 -5.25 16.13 -24.03
N THR A 34 -6.53 16.37 -23.73
CA THR A 34 -7.48 17.00 -24.67
C THR A 34 -7.43 18.53 -24.66
N PHE A 35 -6.78 19.15 -23.67
CA PHE A 35 -6.83 20.60 -23.44
C PHE A 35 -5.46 21.29 -23.51
N THR A 36 -4.37 20.58 -23.26
CA THR A 36 -3.02 21.15 -23.23
C THR A 36 -2.04 20.31 -24.06
N LYS A 37 -1.21 20.97 -24.87
CA LYS A 37 -0.01 20.33 -25.46
C LYS A 37 1.01 20.17 -24.33
N SER A 38 1.47 18.96 -24.09
CA SER A 38 2.37 18.65 -22.98
C SER A 38 3.76 19.29 -23.18
N ASP A 39 4.28 19.94 -22.14
CA ASP A 39 5.68 20.34 -22.04
C ASP A 39 6.59 19.16 -21.62
N ALA A 40 6.30 17.95 -22.12
CA ALA A 40 7.01 16.72 -21.76
C ALA A 40 8.43 16.63 -22.34
N LYS A 41 8.97 17.72 -22.90
CA LYS A 41 10.34 17.81 -23.42
C LYS A 41 11.40 17.55 -22.34
N GLN A 42 11.05 17.66 -21.06
CA GLN A 42 11.95 17.45 -19.92
C GLN A 42 11.84 16.05 -19.27
N ALA A 43 11.02 15.13 -19.80
CA ALA A 43 10.88 13.79 -19.24
C ALA A 43 12.15 12.94 -19.46
N LEU A 44 12.66 12.33 -18.38
CA LEU A 44 13.92 11.57 -18.41
C LEU A 44 13.75 10.12 -18.88
N CYS A 45 12.52 9.59 -18.89
CA CYS A 45 12.23 8.24 -19.37
C CYS A 45 10.93 8.17 -20.18
N LYS A 46 10.82 7.12 -21.01
CA LYS A 46 9.68 6.93 -21.92
C LYS A 46 8.35 6.79 -21.19
N SER A 47 8.31 6.03 -20.09
CA SER A 47 7.08 5.82 -19.31
C SER A 47 6.59 7.15 -18.70
N GLN A 48 7.48 7.93 -18.09
CA GLN A 48 7.16 9.25 -17.56
C GLN A 48 6.61 10.17 -18.65
N LYS A 49 7.27 10.21 -19.81
CA LYS A 49 6.82 11.01 -20.95
C LYS A 49 5.39 10.65 -21.37
N LEU A 50 5.11 9.36 -21.59
CA LEU A 50 3.77 8.90 -21.99
C LEU A 50 2.72 9.21 -20.92
N MET A 51 3.03 9.01 -19.63
CA MET A 51 2.09 9.31 -18.55
C MET A 51 1.74 10.81 -18.47
N LEU A 52 2.69 11.70 -18.77
CA LEU A 52 2.46 13.14 -18.84
C LEU A 52 1.67 13.52 -20.11
N ASP A 53 2.09 13.00 -21.27
CA ASP A 53 1.48 13.29 -22.58
C ASP A 53 0.00 12.89 -22.62
N TYR A 54 -0.34 11.73 -22.04
CA TYR A 54 -1.71 11.24 -22.00
C TYR A 54 -2.53 11.75 -20.80
N GLY A 55 -1.97 12.65 -19.98
CA GLY A 55 -2.66 13.17 -18.80
C GLY A 55 -3.06 12.08 -17.82
N LEU A 56 -2.15 11.13 -17.56
CA LEU A 56 -2.30 10.10 -16.52
C LEU A 56 -1.78 10.59 -15.17
N ILE A 57 -0.71 11.40 -15.19
CA ILE A 57 -0.13 12.00 -13.99
C ILE A 57 0.10 13.49 -14.18
N SER A 58 0.06 14.25 -13.09
CA SER A 58 0.48 15.64 -13.04
C SER A 58 1.47 15.84 -11.89
N ALA A 59 2.57 16.56 -12.11
CA ALA A 59 3.53 16.83 -11.04
C ALA A 59 2.93 17.85 -10.05
N SER A 60 2.94 17.53 -8.76
CA SER A 60 2.52 18.45 -7.69
C SER A 60 3.72 19.17 -7.08
N SER A 61 4.78 18.42 -6.78
CA SER A 61 6.08 18.94 -6.35
C SER A 61 7.21 18.01 -6.83
N ALA A 62 8.47 18.32 -6.53
CA ALA A 62 9.59 17.47 -6.89
C ALA A 62 9.43 16.06 -6.27
N GLY A 63 9.15 15.06 -7.12
CA GLY A 63 8.93 13.69 -6.68
C GLY A 63 7.55 13.40 -6.09
N THR A 64 6.54 14.26 -6.25
CA THR A 64 5.15 13.96 -5.90
C THR A 64 4.22 14.19 -7.08
N PHE A 65 3.26 13.28 -7.27
CA PHE A 65 2.41 13.25 -8.45
C PHE A 65 0.93 13.11 -8.08
N VAL A 66 0.09 13.87 -8.76
CA VAL A 66 -1.36 13.64 -8.78
C VAL A 66 -1.64 12.56 -9.82
N LEU A 67 -2.30 11.48 -9.40
CA LEU A 67 -2.83 10.48 -10.32
C LEU A 67 -4.18 10.96 -10.85
N LEU A 68 -4.29 11.08 -12.17
CA LEU A 68 -5.50 11.53 -12.84
C LEU A 68 -6.50 10.37 -13.02
N PRO A 69 -7.78 10.62 -13.35
CA PRO A 69 -8.84 9.61 -13.23
C PRO A 69 -8.56 8.29 -13.94
N LEU A 70 -7.93 8.29 -15.13
CA LEU A 70 -7.57 7.04 -15.82
C LEU A 70 -6.47 6.26 -15.10
N ALA A 71 -5.47 6.95 -14.54
CA ALA A 71 -4.41 6.32 -13.77
C ALA A 71 -4.95 5.73 -12.47
N VAL A 72 -5.87 6.44 -11.79
CA VAL A 72 -6.56 5.93 -10.59
C VAL A 72 -7.32 4.64 -10.91
N ARG A 73 -8.09 4.59 -12.00
CA ARG A 73 -8.79 3.36 -12.44
C ARG A 73 -7.85 2.19 -12.69
N ALA A 74 -6.70 2.45 -13.31
CA ALA A 74 -5.70 1.41 -13.56
C ALA A 74 -5.05 0.92 -12.25
N LEU A 75 -4.76 1.85 -11.34
CA LEU A 75 -4.21 1.57 -10.02
C LEU A 75 -5.18 0.74 -9.18
N GLU A 76 -6.46 1.10 -9.12
CA GLU A 76 -7.49 0.35 -8.39
C GLU A 76 -7.61 -1.09 -8.89
N ARG A 77 -7.57 -1.30 -10.20
CA ARG A 77 -7.57 -2.66 -10.78
C ARG A 77 -6.36 -3.47 -10.34
N LEU A 78 -5.17 -2.86 -10.35
CA LEU A 78 -3.95 -3.51 -9.88
C LEU A 78 -4.01 -3.81 -8.37
N THR A 79 -4.49 -2.86 -7.57
CA THR A 79 -4.70 -3.02 -6.13
C THR A 79 -5.65 -4.17 -5.84
N ASN A 80 -6.79 -4.26 -6.55
CA ASN A 80 -7.76 -5.34 -6.38
C ASN A 80 -7.19 -6.71 -6.75
N LEU A 81 -6.38 -6.79 -7.82
CA LEU A 81 -5.69 -8.02 -8.18
C LEU A 81 -4.76 -8.46 -7.04
N ILE A 82 -3.87 -7.56 -6.59
CA ILE A 82 -2.93 -7.83 -5.50
C ILE A 82 -3.67 -8.23 -4.22
N ASP A 83 -4.76 -7.53 -3.87
CA ASP A 83 -5.59 -7.87 -2.72
C ASP A 83 -6.17 -9.29 -2.82
N THR A 84 -6.65 -9.67 -4.00
CA THR A 84 -7.24 -10.99 -4.24
C THR A 84 -6.19 -12.09 -4.04
N GLU A 85 -5.01 -11.93 -4.65
CA GLU A 85 -3.92 -12.91 -4.54
C GLU A 85 -3.41 -13.03 -3.10
N LEU A 86 -3.24 -11.91 -2.39
CA LEU A 86 -2.77 -11.93 -0.99
C LEU A 86 -3.80 -12.55 -0.04
N GLN A 87 -5.09 -12.35 -0.28
CA GLN A 87 -6.14 -13.00 0.50
C GLN A 87 -6.21 -14.51 0.22
N GLN A 88 -5.96 -14.95 -1.02
CA GLN A 88 -5.92 -16.38 -1.36
C GLN A 88 -4.82 -17.13 -0.61
N VAL A 89 -3.65 -16.50 -0.40
CA VAL A 89 -2.57 -17.08 0.40
C VAL A 89 -2.77 -16.93 1.92
N GLY A 90 -3.93 -16.44 2.37
CA GLY A 90 -4.27 -16.28 3.79
C GLY A 90 -3.81 -14.97 4.42
N GLY A 91 -3.35 -14.00 3.62
CA GLY A 91 -2.99 -12.67 4.07
C GLY A 91 -4.20 -11.86 4.55
N GLN A 92 -4.04 -11.17 5.67
CA GLN A 92 -5.07 -10.33 6.26
C GLN A 92 -4.74 -8.85 6.02
N LYS A 93 -5.67 -8.12 5.39
CA LYS A 93 -5.50 -6.71 5.09
C LYS A 93 -5.65 -5.85 6.36
N ALA A 94 -4.64 -5.03 6.64
CA ALA A 94 -4.65 -4.04 7.70
C ALA A 94 -4.37 -2.65 7.10
N HIS A 95 -4.65 -1.59 7.86
CA HIS A 95 -4.36 -0.22 7.47
C HIS A 95 -3.58 0.46 8.58
N PHE A 96 -2.28 0.65 8.37
CA PHE A 96 -1.43 1.35 9.34
C PHE A 96 -1.40 2.86 9.05
N PRO A 97 -1.29 3.70 10.10
CA PRO A 97 -1.17 5.13 9.90
C PRO A 97 0.13 5.47 9.15
N CYS A 98 0.04 6.45 8.25
CA CYS A 98 1.22 7.02 7.58
C CYS A 98 2.10 7.82 8.55
N LEU A 99 1.49 8.42 9.57
CA LEU A 99 2.17 9.15 10.62
C LEU A 99 2.57 8.19 11.75
N VAL A 100 3.85 7.86 11.85
CA VAL A 100 4.38 6.86 12.78
C VAL A 100 5.14 7.54 13.93
N PRO A 101 4.92 7.16 15.19
CA PRO A 101 5.68 7.71 16.31
C PRO A 101 7.18 7.45 16.17
N GLY A 102 8.01 8.48 16.32
CA GLY A 102 9.46 8.37 16.19
C GLY A 102 10.09 7.46 17.25
N SER A 103 9.42 7.27 18.39
CA SER A 103 9.83 6.33 19.44
C SER A 103 9.98 4.88 18.94
N LEU A 104 9.17 4.46 17.96
CA LEU A 104 9.24 3.12 17.38
C LEU A 104 10.55 2.92 16.61
N PHE A 105 10.91 3.87 15.76
CA PHE A 105 12.15 3.85 14.99
C PHE A 105 13.41 4.06 15.85
N LYS A 106 13.29 4.82 16.95
CA LYS A 106 14.38 4.97 17.94
C LYS A 106 14.64 3.64 18.65
N LYS A 107 13.60 2.88 19.00
CA LYS A 107 13.72 1.56 19.65
C LYS A 107 14.50 0.55 18.79
N THR A 108 14.36 0.59 17.47
CA THR A 108 15.12 -0.27 16.55
C THR A 108 16.46 0.32 16.11
N GLY A 109 16.78 1.56 16.53
CA GLY A 109 17.94 2.31 16.08
C GLY A 109 17.88 2.71 14.60
N ARG A 110 16.72 2.57 13.94
CA ARG A 110 16.55 2.94 12.52
C ARG A 110 16.32 4.44 12.33
N TRP A 111 15.95 5.16 13.37
CA TRP A 111 15.77 6.62 13.34
C TRP A 111 17.03 7.33 12.80
N ASP A 112 18.19 7.08 13.42
CA ASP A 112 19.44 7.72 13.02
C ASP A 112 20.06 7.09 11.76
N LYS A 113 19.85 5.78 11.56
CA LYS A 113 20.38 5.05 10.39
C LYS A 113 19.75 5.49 9.07
N LEU A 114 18.43 5.73 9.06
CA LEU A 114 17.74 6.23 7.87
C LEU A 114 18.07 7.70 7.58
N GLY A 115 18.40 8.47 8.63
CA GLY A 115 18.95 9.80 8.52
C GLY A 115 18.08 10.72 7.65
N GLN A 116 18.68 11.29 6.60
CA GLN A 116 18.06 12.29 5.74
C GLN A 116 16.97 11.73 4.82
N GLU A 117 16.91 10.42 4.59
CA GLU A 117 15.85 9.82 3.77
C GLU A 117 14.51 9.74 4.53
N LEU A 118 14.52 9.92 5.85
CA LEU A 118 13.34 9.86 6.69
C LEU A 118 12.70 11.25 6.82
N PHE A 119 11.47 11.39 6.36
CA PHE A 119 10.66 12.56 6.69
C PHE A 119 10.36 12.58 8.18
N THR A 120 10.88 13.58 8.89
CA THR A 120 10.63 13.79 10.32
C THR A 120 9.78 15.03 10.53
N LEU A 121 8.91 14.99 11.54
CA LEU A 121 8.09 16.12 11.93
C LEU A 121 7.86 16.10 13.44
N LYS A 122 7.50 17.27 13.98
CA LYS A 122 7.09 17.42 15.38
C LYS A 122 5.64 17.86 15.46
N ASP A 123 4.88 17.26 16.36
CA ASP A 123 3.53 17.73 16.66
C ASP A 123 3.56 19.04 17.48
N ARG A 124 2.38 19.58 17.78
CA ARG A 124 2.25 20.81 18.59
C ARG A 124 2.76 20.66 20.03
N LYS A 125 2.93 19.43 20.52
CA LYS A 125 3.44 19.08 21.85
C LYS A 125 4.92 18.67 21.79
N SER A 126 5.60 18.90 20.66
CA SER A 126 7.00 18.54 20.42
C SER A 126 7.30 17.04 20.46
N HIS A 127 6.30 16.18 20.23
CA HIS A 127 6.55 14.76 20.01
C HIS A 127 7.11 14.51 18.62
N ASP A 128 8.12 13.65 18.54
CA ASP A 128 8.73 13.27 17.27
C ASP A 128 7.87 12.22 16.55
N TYR A 129 7.64 12.47 15.26
CA TYR A 129 6.99 11.56 14.32
C TYR A 129 7.80 11.47 13.04
N CYS A 130 7.54 10.43 12.27
CA CYS A 130 7.97 10.33 10.88
C CYS A 130 6.80 9.96 9.97
N LEU A 131 6.93 10.29 8.69
CA LEU A 131 6.09 9.69 7.66
C LEU A 131 6.71 8.34 7.31
N GLY A 132 5.93 7.27 7.48
CA GLY A 132 6.42 5.89 7.37
C GLY A 132 7.03 5.59 5.99
N PRO A 133 8.34 5.29 5.89
CA PRO A 133 8.94 4.78 4.65
C PRO A 133 8.64 3.30 4.43
N THR A 134 8.28 2.61 5.52
CA THR A 134 7.86 1.21 5.68
C THR A 134 7.34 1.05 7.12
N HIS A 135 6.79 -0.11 7.47
CA HIS A 135 6.03 -0.33 8.70
C HIS A 135 6.50 -1.51 9.57
N GLU A 136 7.76 -1.98 9.45
CA GLU A 136 8.27 -3.12 10.25
C GLU A 136 8.11 -2.89 11.77
N GLU A 137 8.43 -1.69 12.26
CA GLU A 137 8.31 -1.36 13.68
C GLU A 137 6.85 -1.29 14.13
N ALA A 138 5.97 -0.73 13.30
CA ALA A 138 4.57 -0.53 13.62
C ALA A 138 3.83 -1.88 13.71
N VAL A 139 4.06 -2.78 12.74
CA VAL A 139 3.46 -4.11 12.74
C VAL A 139 4.03 -4.97 13.87
N SER A 140 5.33 -4.90 14.13
CA SER A 140 5.95 -5.64 15.23
C SER A 140 5.41 -5.17 16.59
N GLN A 141 5.21 -3.86 16.76
CA GLN A 141 4.62 -3.30 17.96
C GLN A 141 3.15 -3.73 18.14
N LEU A 142 2.37 -3.79 17.04
CA LEU A 142 1.01 -4.31 17.06
C LEU A 142 0.98 -5.77 17.54
N VAL A 143 1.75 -6.65 16.90
CA VAL A 143 1.79 -8.07 17.26
C VAL A 143 2.29 -8.28 18.69
N ALA A 144 3.32 -7.54 19.11
CA ALA A 144 3.81 -7.58 20.49
C ALA A 144 2.78 -7.09 21.53
N SER A 145 1.83 -6.24 21.13
CA SER A 145 0.75 -5.78 22.03
C SER A 145 -0.31 -6.87 22.28
N LEU A 146 -0.38 -7.88 21.41
CA LEU A 146 -1.27 -9.04 21.55
C LEU A 146 -0.64 -10.06 22.51
N LYS A 147 -0.54 -9.70 23.80
CA LYS A 147 0.14 -10.46 24.88
C LYS A 147 -0.25 -11.94 24.99
N SER A 148 -1.38 -12.34 24.42
CA SER A 148 -1.93 -13.71 24.50
C SER A 148 -2.18 -14.32 23.12
N LEU A 149 -1.44 -13.90 22.08
CA LEU A 149 -1.51 -14.52 20.77
C LEU A 149 -1.13 -16.01 20.89
N PRO A 150 -2.07 -16.95 20.65
CA PRO A 150 -1.79 -18.37 20.82
C PRO A 150 -0.87 -18.88 19.71
N HIS A 151 0.01 -19.84 19.99
CA HIS A 151 0.88 -20.46 18.98
C HIS A 151 0.10 -21.05 17.80
N ALA A 152 -1.14 -21.52 18.03
CA ALA A 152 -2.03 -22.03 16.99
C ALA A 152 -2.55 -20.94 16.02
N ALA A 153 -2.41 -19.66 16.36
CA ALA A 153 -2.76 -18.56 15.46
C ALA A 153 -1.64 -18.22 14.46
N LEU A 154 -0.44 -18.80 14.62
CA LEU A 154 0.67 -18.61 13.68
C LEU A 154 0.56 -19.63 12.52
N PRO A 155 0.85 -19.23 11.27
CA PRO A 155 1.43 -17.94 10.89
C PRO A 155 0.41 -16.80 10.84
N VAL A 156 0.80 -15.63 11.34
CA VAL A 156 0.03 -14.38 11.16
C VAL A 156 0.64 -13.63 9.98
N MET A 157 -0.15 -13.39 8.94
CA MET A 157 0.27 -12.63 7.77
C MET A 157 -0.57 -11.36 7.64
N LEU A 158 0.04 -10.21 7.89
CA LEU A 158 -0.61 -8.91 7.77
C LEU A 158 -0.05 -8.18 6.56
N TYR A 159 -0.92 -7.60 5.75
CA TYR A 159 -0.48 -6.78 4.62
C TYR A 159 -1.27 -5.48 4.54
N GLN A 160 -0.68 -4.49 3.87
CA GLN A 160 -1.36 -3.24 3.55
C GLN A 160 -0.95 -2.77 2.16
N ILE A 161 -1.79 -1.91 1.59
CA ILE A 161 -1.49 -1.17 0.35
C ILE A 161 -1.71 0.29 0.68
N THR A 162 -0.64 0.98 1.08
CA THR A 162 -0.72 2.37 1.59
C THR A 162 0.42 3.24 1.05
N PRO A 163 0.23 4.56 1.00
CA PRO A 163 1.28 5.49 0.64
C PRO A 163 2.47 5.39 1.60
N LYS A 164 3.67 5.50 1.04
CA LYS A 164 4.94 5.54 1.74
C LYS A 164 5.71 6.78 1.33
N PHE A 165 6.55 7.25 2.25
CA PHE A 165 7.28 8.50 2.08
C PHE A 165 8.77 8.28 2.28
N ARG A 166 9.57 8.69 1.29
CA ARG A 166 11.03 8.67 1.36
C ARG A 166 11.53 10.01 0.85
N ASP A 167 12.37 10.69 1.62
CA ASP A 167 12.93 11.97 1.20
C ASP A 167 14.08 11.76 0.22
N GLU A 168 13.71 11.29 -0.97
CA GLU A 168 14.64 11.01 -2.06
C GLU A 168 15.32 12.31 -2.50
N ALA A 169 16.63 12.40 -2.29
CA ALA A 169 17.43 13.58 -2.59
C ALA A 169 17.37 14.00 -4.06
N ARG A 170 17.19 13.05 -4.98
CA ARG A 170 17.08 13.32 -6.43
C ARG A 170 15.95 12.52 -7.07
N PRO A 171 14.68 12.96 -6.92
CA PRO A 171 13.54 12.28 -7.54
C PRO A 171 13.63 12.38 -9.06
N LYS A 172 13.51 11.25 -9.76
CA LYS A 172 13.69 11.14 -11.22
C LYS A 172 12.77 10.08 -11.81
N PHE A 173 12.59 10.09 -13.12
CA PHE A 173 11.87 9.04 -13.86
C PHE A 173 10.39 8.87 -13.48
N GLY A 174 9.73 9.95 -13.08
CA GLY A 174 8.30 9.94 -12.75
C GLY A 174 8.00 9.10 -11.51
N LEU A 175 7.03 8.20 -11.62
CA LEU A 175 6.60 7.31 -10.52
C LEU A 175 7.67 6.27 -10.12
N LEU A 176 8.71 6.05 -10.92
CA LEU A 176 9.73 5.04 -10.63
C LEU A 176 10.65 5.43 -9.46
N ARG A 177 10.92 6.72 -9.26
CA ARG A 177 11.75 7.22 -8.17
C ARG A 177 11.21 8.56 -7.68
N CYS A 178 10.23 8.46 -6.79
CA CYS A 178 9.47 9.57 -6.22
C CYS A 178 9.56 9.58 -4.68
N ARG A 179 9.11 10.68 -4.08
CA ARG A 179 9.12 10.88 -2.61
C ARG A 179 7.88 10.31 -1.93
N GLU A 180 6.77 10.24 -2.65
CA GLU A 180 5.52 9.61 -2.23
C GLU A 180 5.13 8.54 -3.25
N PHE A 181 4.92 7.31 -2.79
CA PHE A 181 4.53 6.19 -3.65
C PHE A 181 3.60 5.22 -2.92
N LEU A 182 2.72 4.55 -3.67
CA LEU A 182 1.91 3.47 -3.13
C LEU A 182 2.75 2.19 -3.05
N MET A 183 2.71 1.51 -1.92
CA MET A 183 3.41 0.25 -1.73
C MET A 183 2.46 -0.78 -1.14
N LYS A 184 2.53 -1.99 -1.70
CA LYS A 184 2.11 -3.20 -1.00
C LYS A 184 3.27 -3.68 -0.13
N ASP A 185 3.03 -3.84 1.16
CA ASP A 185 3.95 -4.41 2.14
C ASP A 185 3.21 -5.48 2.95
N MET A 186 3.85 -6.63 3.16
CA MET A 186 3.33 -7.78 3.88
C MET A 186 4.37 -8.24 4.89
N TYR A 187 3.90 -8.61 6.07
CA TYR A 187 4.71 -9.01 7.20
C TYR A 187 4.15 -10.32 7.77
N SER A 188 4.97 -11.36 7.78
CA SER A 188 4.64 -12.64 8.41
C SER A 188 5.28 -12.76 9.79
N PHE A 189 4.57 -13.43 10.69
CA PHE A 189 5.05 -13.82 12.00
C PHE A 189 4.86 -15.33 12.12
N ASP A 190 5.97 -16.03 12.29
CA ASP A 190 6.06 -17.49 12.27
C ASP A 190 6.68 -17.98 13.59
N LYS A 191 6.37 -19.23 13.96
CA LYS A 191 6.85 -19.84 15.22
C LYS A 191 8.31 -20.31 15.13
N SER A 192 8.79 -20.60 13.92
CA SER A 192 10.14 -21.11 13.66
C SER A 192 10.68 -20.58 12.34
N LEU A 193 11.98 -20.73 12.14
CA LEU A 193 12.66 -20.34 10.90
C LEU A 193 12.22 -21.20 9.70
N GLU A 194 11.93 -22.48 9.92
CA GLU A 194 11.42 -23.38 8.88
C GLU A 194 10.02 -22.95 8.44
N ASP A 195 9.13 -22.62 9.38
CA ASP A 195 7.80 -22.10 9.05
C ASP A 195 7.89 -20.76 8.31
N ALA A 196 8.80 -19.86 8.74
CA ALA A 196 9.06 -18.61 8.03
C ALA A 196 9.53 -18.82 6.59
N ALA A 197 10.38 -19.84 6.35
CA ALA A 197 10.80 -20.20 5.01
C ALA A 197 9.64 -20.77 4.17
N ASN A 198 8.77 -21.58 4.77
CA ASN A 198 7.56 -22.08 4.11
C ASN A 198 6.62 -20.92 3.74
N THR A 199 6.37 -19.99 4.66
CA THR A 199 5.56 -18.79 4.42
C THR A 199 6.18 -17.93 3.31
N TYR A 200 7.51 -17.77 3.30
CA TYR A 200 8.22 -17.07 2.22
C TYR A 200 7.96 -17.73 0.85
N ASN A 201 8.08 -19.05 0.75
CA ASN A 201 7.90 -19.79 -0.51
C ASN A 201 6.46 -19.77 -1.04
N VAL A 202 5.47 -19.55 -0.17
CA VAL A 202 4.06 -19.42 -0.57
C VAL A 202 3.76 -18.01 -1.11
N VAL A 203 4.45 -17.00 -0.58
CA VAL A 203 4.15 -15.58 -0.85
C VAL A 203 5.04 -15.00 -1.96
N CYS A 204 6.29 -15.47 -2.11
CA CYS A 204 7.30 -14.94 -3.03
C CYS A 204 7.64 -15.92 -4.14
#